data_AF-A0A4D4LXW1-F1
#
_entry.id   AF-A0A4D4LXW1-F1
#
_cell.length_a   1.000
_cell.length_b   1.000
_cell.length_c   1.000
_cell.angle_alpha   90.00
_cell.angle_beta   90.00
_cell.angle_gamma   90.00
#
_symmetry.space_group_name_H-M   'P 1'
#
loop_
_entity.id
_entity.type
_entity.pdbx_description
1 polymer ?
#
loop_
_entity_poly.entity_id
_entity_poly.type
_entity_poly.pdbx_seq_one_letter_code
_entity_poly.pdbx_strand_id
1 'polypeptide(L)'
;MDALRGLRQDLIHDAFAYRPLPRIRVDGPRIRRLPEGIREYASWTPHGMVAAAGLLSMAIGVSSAEGSGTSLLFGLLALLPVLLTLVRPLGAFWFSMAATAVVGVFADMWDDWPWLPSSFAAHLTVLTVVALRTRPRIAAWMWFLTAVYGIFAETLFGSGHYGTNTLPLLFVSALALLAITVLHTRRAAKQEVTAQQSETAHERSKRTLLEERTTIARELHDVVAHHMSVVAIQAEAAPYRVENPPEELEKAFATIRENAVAALTELRRVLGVVRAEDYEAPDAPSPPSRTSTPSWRTCGRRA
;
A
#
# COMPACT_ATOMS: atom_id res chain seq x y z
N MET A 1 14.70 -10.33 26.61
CA MET A 1 13.57 -10.28 27.58
C MET A 1 12.50 -9.25 27.21
N ASP A 2 12.76 -8.34 26.27
CA ASP A 2 11.80 -7.28 25.90
C ASP A 2 10.59 -7.78 25.10
N ALA A 3 10.75 -8.83 24.30
CA ALA A 3 9.64 -9.43 23.54
C ALA A 3 8.52 -9.97 24.45
N LEU A 4 8.87 -10.56 25.61
CA LEU A 4 7.89 -11.07 26.58
C LEU A 4 7.24 -9.95 27.40
N ARG A 5 7.95 -8.84 27.68
CA ARG A 5 7.36 -7.68 28.38
C ARG A 5 6.35 -6.95 27.50
N GLY A 6 6.70 -6.69 26.23
CA GLY A 6 5.76 -6.09 25.27
C GLY A 6 4.52 -6.96 25.07
N LEU A 7 4.70 -8.29 25.03
CA LEU A 7 3.60 -9.24 24.94
C LEU A 7 2.65 -9.17 26.13
N ARG A 8 3.18 -9.22 27.36
CA ARG A 8 2.35 -9.16 28.58
C ARG A 8 1.53 -7.87 28.62
N GLN A 9 2.13 -6.77 28.18
CA GLN A 9 1.44 -5.48 28.14
C GLN A 9 0.33 -5.47 27.07
N ASP A 10 0.58 -5.98 25.87
CA ASP A 10 -0.41 -6.12 24.81
C ASP A 10 -1.57 -7.07 25.18
N LEU A 11 -1.27 -8.19 25.86
CA LEU A 11 -2.23 -9.26 26.15
C LEU A 11 -3.04 -9.05 27.43
N ILE A 12 -2.56 -8.23 28.37
CA ILE A 12 -3.20 -8.01 29.69
C ILE A 12 -3.64 -6.55 29.87
N HIS A 13 -2.79 -5.57 29.57
CA HIS A 13 -3.13 -4.15 29.75
C HIS A 13 -3.93 -3.61 28.56
N ASP A 14 -3.48 -3.90 27.34
CA ASP A 14 -4.15 -3.43 26.12
C ASP A 14 -5.36 -4.31 25.74
N ALA A 15 -5.57 -5.44 26.44
CA ALA A 15 -6.68 -6.36 26.19
C ALA A 15 -8.07 -5.72 26.35
N PHE A 16 -8.16 -4.71 27.22
CA PHE A 16 -9.40 -3.99 27.49
C PHE A 16 -9.49 -2.64 26.75
N ALA A 17 -8.48 -2.31 25.93
CA ALA A 17 -8.50 -1.08 25.14
C ALA A 17 -9.66 -1.11 24.13
N TYR A 18 -10.49 -0.07 24.16
CA TYR A 18 -11.62 0.10 23.25
C TYR A 18 -11.10 0.38 21.83
N ARG A 19 -11.33 -0.55 20.89
CA ARG A 19 -10.92 -0.42 19.48
C ARG A 19 -12.08 -0.86 18.57
N PRO A 20 -13.01 0.07 18.26
CA PRO A 20 -14.19 -0.26 17.46
C PRO A 20 -13.79 -0.59 16.02
N LEU A 21 -14.58 -1.45 15.36
CA LEU A 21 -14.40 -1.73 13.93
C LEU A 21 -14.50 -0.45 13.09
N PRO A 22 -13.50 -0.14 12.26
CA PRO A 22 -13.68 0.87 11.24
C PRO A 22 -14.68 0.36 10.20
N ARG A 23 -15.59 1.25 9.77
CA ARG A 23 -16.44 1.00 8.60
C ARG A 23 -15.58 0.90 7.35
N ILE A 24 -16.00 0.09 6.36
CA ILE A 24 -15.27 -0.01 5.10
C ILE A 24 -15.32 1.36 4.39
N ARG A 25 -14.15 1.86 3.95
CA ARG A 25 -14.09 3.07 3.13
C ARG A 25 -14.77 2.83 1.80
N VAL A 26 -15.70 3.72 1.48
CA VAL A 26 -16.64 3.58 0.36
C VAL A 26 -16.02 4.01 -0.98
N ASP A 27 -14.80 4.58 -0.95
CA ASP A 27 -14.14 5.19 -2.11
C ASP A 27 -13.50 4.18 -3.08
N GLY A 28 -13.64 2.87 -2.80
CA GLY A 28 -13.07 1.81 -3.61
C GLY A 28 -13.73 1.70 -5.00
N PRO A 29 -12.98 1.38 -6.07
CA PRO A 29 -13.50 1.30 -7.44
C PRO A 29 -14.62 0.26 -7.61
N ARG A 30 -14.68 -0.75 -6.74
CA ARG A 30 -15.75 -1.76 -6.70
C ARG A 30 -17.03 -1.26 -6.01
N ILE A 31 -16.91 -0.43 -4.97
CA ILE A 31 -18.05 0.08 -4.19
C ILE A 31 -18.71 1.25 -4.93
N ARG A 32 -17.94 2.01 -5.71
CA ARG A 32 -18.44 3.09 -6.57
C ARG A 32 -19.40 2.60 -7.67
N ARG A 33 -19.37 1.31 -8.03
CA ARG A 33 -20.30 0.70 -8.99
C ARG A 33 -21.67 0.34 -8.38
N LEU A 34 -21.82 0.42 -7.05
CA LEU A 34 -23.07 0.11 -6.38
C LEU A 34 -24.00 1.35 -6.34
N PRO A 35 -25.33 1.15 -6.47
CA PRO A 35 -26.34 2.18 -6.25
C PRO A 35 -26.18 2.84 -4.86
N GLU A 36 -26.51 4.13 -4.74
CA GLU A 36 -26.29 4.92 -3.51
C GLU A 36 -26.98 4.31 -2.27
N GLY A 37 -28.19 3.75 -2.42
CA GLY A 37 -28.89 3.09 -1.32
C GLY A 37 -28.17 1.84 -0.78
N ILE A 38 -27.47 1.07 -1.62
CA ILE A 38 -26.76 -0.15 -1.21
C ILE A 38 -25.37 0.21 -0.64
N ARG A 39 -24.83 1.36 -1.03
CA ARG A 39 -23.51 1.85 -0.64
C ARG A 39 -23.41 2.11 0.86
N GLU A 40 -24.46 2.65 1.46
CA GLU A 40 -24.54 2.87 2.91
C GLU A 40 -24.53 1.54 3.67
N TYR A 41 -25.35 0.56 3.29
CA TYR A 41 -25.35 -0.79 3.86
C TYR A 41 -24.03 -1.53 3.63
N ALA A 42 -23.39 -1.35 2.47
CA ALA A 42 -22.11 -1.97 2.15
C ALA A 42 -21.00 -1.58 3.13
N SER A 43 -21.05 -0.35 3.69
CA SER A 43 -20.08 0.11 4.69
C SER A 43 -20.15 -0.65 6.03
N TRP A 44 -21.32 -1.22 6.34
CA TRP A 44 -21.59 -2.01 7.55
C TRP A 44 -21.41 -3.52 7.38
N THR A 45 -21.06 -3.98 6.18
CA THR A 45 -20.83 -5.41 5.88
C THR A 45 -19.99 -6.16 6.91
N PRO A 46 -18.85 -5.65 7.44
CA PRO A 46 -18.09 -6.39 8.45
C PRO A 46 -18.84 -6.52 9.79
N HIS A 47 -19.65 -5.53 10.16
CA HIS A 47 -20.47 -5.59 11.38
C HIS A 47 -21.60 -6.62 11.22
N GLY A 48 -22.26 -6.60 10.05
CA GLY A 48 -23.31 -7.58 9.70
C GLY A 48 -22.78 -9.01 9.66
N MET A 49 -21.59 -9.25 9.10
CA MET A 49 -20.98 -10.58 9.07
C MET A 49 -20.66 -11.11 10.47
N VAL A 50 -20.13 -10.27 11.37
CA VAL A 50 -19.84 -10.67 12.75
C VAL A 50 -21.13 -10.95 13.52
N ALA A 51 -22.16 -10.11 13.36
CA ALA A 51 -23.46 -10.34 13.98
C ALA A 51 -24.11 -11.64 13.48
N ALA A 52 -24.05 -11.90 12.17
CA ALA A 52 -24.55 -13.14 11.57
C ALA A 52 -23.80 -14.38 12.09
N ALA A 53 -22.48 -14.32 12.20
CA ALA A 53 -21.68 -15.41 12.76
C ALA A 53 -21.98 -15.65 14.26
N GLY A 54 -22.25 -14.58 15.01
CA GLY A 54 -22.70 -14.66 16.40
C GLY A 54 -24.07 -15.32 16.53
N LEU A 55 -25.04 -14.92 15.69
CA LEU A 55 -26.37 -15.53 15.64
C LEU A 55 -26.32 -17.00 15.21
N LEU A 56 -25.44 -17.35 14.27
CA LEU A 56 -25.22 -18.74 13.88
C LEU A 56 -24.68 -19.56 15.06
N SER A 57 -23.68 -19.03 15.78
CA SER A 57 -23.12 -19.69 16.97
C SER A 57 -24.16 -19.84 18.09
N MET A 58 -25.02 -18.83 18.26
CA MET A 58 -26.16 -18.89 19.17
C MET A 58 -27.15 -19.98 18.78
N ALA A 59 -27.53 -20.04 17.50
CA ALA A 59 -28.47 -21.04 16.99
C ALA A 59 -27.94 -22.47 17.21
N ILE A 60 -26.64 -22.69 16.98
CA ILE A 60 -25.96 -23.95 17.31
C ILE A 60 -26.13 -24.26 18.80
N GLY A 61 -25.81 -23.32 19.69
CA GLY A 61 -25.92 -23.52 21.15
C GLY A 61 -27.34 -23.82 21.64
N VAL A 62 -28.33 -23.13 21.09
CA VAL A 62 -29.74 -23.39 21.40
C VAL A 62 -30.16 -24.79 20.94
N SER A 63 -29.66 -25.24 19.78
CA SER A 63 -29.99 -26.55 19.22
C SER A 63 -29.27 -27.73 19.89
N SER A 64 -28.14 -27.48 20.55
CA SER A 64 -27.31 -28.53 21.15
C SER A 64 -27.69 -28.89 22.58
N ALA A 65 -28.32 -27.99 23.33
CA ALA A 65 -28.60 -28.23 24.74
C ALA A 65 -29.98 -28.87 24.98
N GLU A 66 -30.04 -29.84 25.89
CA GLU A 66 -31.29 -30.40 26.37
C GLU A 66 -31.87 -29.53 27.50
N GLY A 67 -33.02 -28.90 27.25
CA GLY A 67 -33.75 -28.09 28.23
C GLY A 67 -33.73 -26.58 27.98
N SER A 68 -34.87 -25.92 28.18
CA SER A 68 -35.06 -24.51 27.80
C SER A 68 -34.06 -23.54 28.44
N GLY A 69 -33.60 -23.81 29.67
CA GLY A 69 -32.66 -22.93 30.39
C GLY A 69 -31.22 -23.03 29.90
N THR A 70 -30.72 -24.25 29.68
CA THR A 70 -29.37 -24.54 29.19
C THR A 70 -29.20 -24.13 27.73
N SER A 71 -30.23 -24.31 26.89
CA SER A 71 -30.22 -23.85 25.49
C SER A 71 -30.01 -22.34 25.37
N LEU A 72 -30.73 -21.56 26.18
CA LEU A 72 -30.57 -20.11 26.22
C LEU A 72 -29.19 -19.69 26.75
N LEU A 73 -28.71 -20.37 27.80
CA LEU A 73 -27.40 -20.11 28.39
C LEU A 73 -26.27 -20.33 27.36
N PHE A 74 -26.27 -21.47 26.67
CA PHE A 74 -25.25 -21.81 25.66
C PHE A 74 -25.32 -20.87 24.46
N GLY A 75 -26.54 -20.54 24.02
CA GLY A 75 -26.74 -19.55 22.95
C GLY A 75 -26.15 -18.18 23.31
N LEU A 76 -26.42 -17.68 24.52
CA LEU A 76 -25.92 -16.38 24.98
C LEU A 76 -24.40 -16.39 25.18
N LEU A 77 -23.85 -17.44 25.78
CA LEU A 77 -22.40 -17.61 25.99
C LEU A 77 -21.63 -17.76 24.67
N ALA A 78 -22.27 -18.25 23.61
CA ALA A 78 -21.70 -18.25 22.26
C ALA A 78 -21.81 -16.88 21.56
N LEU A 79 -22.94 -16.16 21.75
CA LEU A 79 -23.20 -14.87 21.10
C LEU A 79 -22.34 -13.73 21.67
N LEU A 80 -22.28 -13.62 23.00
CA LEU A 80 -21.65 -12.51 23.71
C LEU A 80 -20.17 -12.29 23.35
N PRO A 81 -19.29 -13.32 23.34
CA PRO A 81 -17.90 -13.13 22.93
C PRO A 81 -17.79 -12.67 21.48
N VAL A 82 -18.62 -13.20 20.57
CA VAL A 82 -18.59 -12.83 19.16
C VAL A 82 -18.98 -11.38 18.96
N LEU A 83 -20.04 -10.90 19.62
CA LEU A 83 -20.43 -9.49 19.58
C LEU A 83 -19.38 -8.59 20.25
N LEU A 84 -18.76 -9.05 21.34
CA LEU A 84 -17.71 -8.31 22.03
C LEU A 84 -16.50 -8.06 21.10
N THR A 85 -16.29 -8.90 20.08
CA THR A 85 -15.24 -8.64 19.09
C THR A 85 -15.44 -7.31 18.38
N LEU A 86 -16.67 -6.81 18.18
CA LEU A 86 -16.96 -5.52 17.54
C LEU A 86 -16.30 -4.34 18.28
N VAL A 87 -16.13 -4.49 19.60
CA VAL A 87 -15.73 -3.40 20.50
C VAL A 87 -14.34 -3.63 21.12
N ARG A 88 -14.06 -4.87 21.56
CA ARG A 88 -12.85 -5.28 22.27
C ARG A 88 -12.42 -6.68 21.83
N PRO A 89 -11.61 -6.82 20.77
CA PRO A 89 -11.24 -8.12 20.21
C PRO A 89 -10.44 -9.01 21.18
N LEU A 90 -9.57 -8.42 22.01
CA LEU A 90 -8.75 -9.15 22.98
C LEU A 90 -9.58 -9.58 24.20
N GLY A 91 -10.48 -8.72 24.69
CA GLY A 91 -11.44 -9.07 25.73
C GLY A 91 -12.41 -10.18 25.29
N ALA A 92 -12.85 -10.16 24.03
CA ALA A 92 -13.67 -11.22 23.44
C ALA A 92 -13.00 -12.60 23.48
N PHE A 93 -11.69 -12.66 23.23
CA PHE A 93 -10.91 -13.89 23.36
C PHE A 93 -10.99 -14.46 24.78
N TRP A 94 -10.62 -13.68 25.79
CA TRP A 94 -10.66 -14.13 27.20
C TRP A 94 -12.08 -14.50 27.64
N PHE A 95 -13.08 -13.72 27.24
CA PHE A 95 -14.47 -14.02 27.54
C PHE A 95 -14.92 -15.33 26.89
N SER A 96 -14.50 -15.62 25.65
CA SER A 96 -14.81 -16.91 25.00
C SER A 96 -14.16 -18.10 25.72
N MET A 97 -12.94 -17.95 26.24
CA MET A 97 -12.27 -19.00 27.03
C MET A 97 -13.02 -19.28 28.34
N ALA A 98 -13.42 -18.21 29.04
CA ALA A 98 -14.22 -18.33 30.26
C ALA A 98 -15.60 -18.92 29.98
N ALA A 99 -16.23 -18.53 28.88
CA ALA A 99 -17.51 -19.08 28.43
C ALA A 99 -17.41 -20.58 28.15
N THR A 100 -16.35 -21.03 27.45
CA THR A 100 -16.10 -22.47 27.23
C THR A 100 -15.95 -23.22 28.55
N ALA A 101 -15.24 -22.68 29.53
CA ALA A 101 -15.11 -23.31 30.85
C ALA A 101 -16.47 -23.44 31.57
N VAL A 102 -17.31 -22.41 31.50
CA VAL A 102 -18.66 -22.43 32.09
C VAL A 102 -19.56 -23.44 31.38
N VAL A 103 -19.57 -23.44 30.04
CA VAL A 103 -20.35 -24.40 29.24
C VAL A 103 -19.88 -25.83 29.50
N GLY A 104 -18.58 -26.05 29.67
CA GLY A 104 -18.00 -27.35 30.01
C GLY A 104 -18.49 -27.94 31.34
N VAL A 105 -18.90 -27.13 32.31
CA VAL A 105 -19.49 -27.64 33.58
C VAL A 105 -20.83 -28.34 33.35
N PHE A 106 -21.54 -27.95 32.29
CA PHE A 106 -22.83 -28.48 31.91
C PHE A 106 -22.74 -29.44 30.70
N ALA A 107 -21.52 -29.81 30.29
CA ALA A 107 -21.32 -30.74 29.19
C ALA A 107 -21.61 -32.18 29.64
N ASP A 108 -22.27 -32.94 28.78
CA ASP A 108 -22.48 -34.35 29.02
C ASP A 108 -21.26 -35.17 28.59
N MET A 109 -21.08 -36.33 29.20
CA MET A 109 -19.96 -37.25 28.90
C MET A 109 -19.95 -37.76 27.45
N TRP A 110 -21.08 -37.63 26.74
CA TRP A 110 -21.25 -38.04 25.35
C TRP A 110 -20.89 -36.93 24.34
N ASP A 111 -20.68 -35.69 24.82
CA ASP A 111 -20.29 -34.56 23.98
C ASP A 111 -18.79 -34.53 23.69
N ASP A 112 -18.43 -33.77 22.67
CA ASP A 112 -17.04 -33.41 22.39
C ASP A 112 -16.49 -32.47 23.48
N TRP A 113 -15.28 -32.76 23.94
CA TRP A 113 -14.55 -32.00 24.94
C TRP A 113 -13.25 -31.40 24.37
N PRO A 114 -12.79 -30.22 24.83
CA PRO A 114 -13.45 -29.25 25.72
C PRO A 114 -14.41 -28.30 25.01
N TRP A 115 -14.52 -28.39 23.69
CA TRP A 115 -15.20 -27.37 22.88
C TRP A 115 -16.56 -27.87 22.41
N LEU A 116 -17.62 -27.63 23.19
CA LEU A 116 -18.99 -27.89 22.73
C LEU A 116 -19.27 -27.17 21.40
N PRO A 117 -20.18 -27.67 20.54
CA PRO A 117 -20.37 -27.17 19.17
C PRO A 117 -20.56 -25.64 19.08
N SER A 118 -21.28 -25.05 20.02
CA SER A 118 -21.51 -23.60 20.11
C SER A 118 -20.26 -22.82 20.53
N SER A 119 -19.51 -23.33 21.50
CA SER A 119 -18.25 -22.75 21.98
C SER A 119 -17.15 -22.88 20.92
N PHE A 120 -17.11 -24.00 20.18
CA PHE A 120 -16.24 -24.20 19.04
C PHE A 120 -16.48 -23.15 17.95
N ALA A 121 -17.74 -23.00 17.52
CA ALA A 121 -18.13 -22.03 16.49
C ALA A 121 -17.85 -20.58 16.91
N ALA A 122 -18.19 -20.24 18.16
CA ALA A 122 -17.96 -18.91 18.72
C ALA A 122 -16.45 -18.60 18.83
N HIS A 123 -15.65 -19.51 19.39
CA HIS A 123 -14.22 -19.31 19.58
C HIS A 123 -13.47 -19.23 18.24
N LEU A 124 -13.83 -20.09 17.27
CA LEU A 124 -13.27 -20.01 15.91
C LEU A 124 -13.58 -18.67 15.24
N THR A 125 -14.81 -18.17 15.41
CA THR A 125 -15.21 -16.84 14.91
C THR A 125 -14.38 -15.74 15.58
N VAL A 126 -14.22 -15.80 16.90
CA VAL A 126 -13.42 -14.84 17.67
C VAL A 126 -11.96 -14.83 17.18
N LEU A 127 -11.31 -16.00 17.08
CA LEU A 127 -9.93 -16.10 16.57
C LEU A 127 -9.79 -15.55 15.16
N THR A 128 -10.75 -15.85 14.27
CA THR A 128 -10.77 -15.36 12.89
C THR A 128 -10.89 -13.83 12.85
N VAL A 129 -11.81 -13.26 13.63
CA VAL A 129 -12.01 -11.80 13.69
C VAL A 129 -10.81 -11.11 14.32
N VAL A 130 -10.21 -11.68 15.37
CA VAL A 130 -9.00 -11.15 16.01
C VAL A 130 -7.84 -11.16 15.03
N ALA A 131 -7.64 -12.25 14.28
CA ALA A 131 -6.60 -12.36 13.27
C ALA A 131 -6.74 -11.31 12.16
N LEU A 132 -7.97 -11.02 11.73
CA LEU A 132 -8.26 -9.98 10.73
C LEU A 132 -7.95 -8.56 11.23
N ARG A 133 -7.95 -8.32 12.55
CA ARG A 133 -7.83 -6.97 13.13
C ARG A 133 -6.51 -6.68 13.83
N THR A 134 -5.82 -7.71 14.29
CA THR A 134 -4.61 -7.57 15.10
C THR A 134 -3.37 -7.98 14.32
N ARG A 135 -2.19 -7.72 14.90
CA ARG A 135 -0.92 -8.13 14.30
C ARG A 135 -0.84 -9.67 14.28
N PRO A 136 -0.28 -10.29 13.21
CA PRO A 136 -0.20 -11.75 13.11
C PRO A 136 0.53 -12.39 14.29
N ARG A 137 1.48 -11.66 14.89
CA ARG A 137 2.16 -12.08 16.13
C ARG A 137 1.19 -12.28 17.30
N ILE A 138 0.28 -11.33 17.53
CA ILE A 138 -0.68 -11.41 18.65
C ILE A 138 -1.64 -12.59 18.43
N ALA A 139 -2.12 -12.76 17.20
CA ALA A 139 -3.02 -13.86 16.85
C ALA A 139 -2.35 -15.23 17.02
N ALA A 140 -1.06 -15.36 16.65
CA ALA A 140 -0.29 -16.59 16.89
C ALA A 140 -0.15 -16.92 18.38
N TRP A 141 0.05 -15.91 19.24
CA TRP A 141 0.11 -16.11 20.69
C TRP A 141 -1.23 -16.54 21.28
N MET A 142 -2.34 -15.98 20.81
CA MET A 142 -3.67 -16.44 21.25
C MET A 142 -3.96 -17.86 20.80
N TRP A 143 -3.60 -18.20 19.57
CA TRP A 143 -3.72 -19.57 19.08
C TRP A 143 -2.90 -20.55 19.92
N PHE A 144 -1.67 -20.17 20.28
CA PHE A 144 -0.85 -20.96 21.21
C PHE A 144 -1.51 -21.09 22.59
N LEU A 145 -2.08 -20.00 23.13
CA LEU A 145 -2.79 -20.04 24.40
C LEU A 145 -4.05 -20.94 24.35
N THR A 146 -4.80 -20.90 23.24
CA THR A 146 -5.91 -21.82 22.98
C THR A 146 -5.43 -23.27 22.97
N ALA A 147 -4.28 -23.56 22.36
CA ALA A 147 -3.70 -24.90 22.36
C ALA A 147 -3.33 -25.37 23.76
N VAL A 148 -2.65 -24.51 24.54
CA VAL A 148 -2.29 -24.80 25.94
C VAL A 148 -3.54 -25.07 26.77
N TYR A 149 -4.58 -24.23 26.64
CA TYR A 149 -5.83 -24.42 27.36
C TYR A 149 -6.54 -25.71 26.97
N GLY A 150 -6.69 -25.99 25.67
CA GLY A 150 -7.38 -27.20 25.20
C GLY A 150 -6.68 -28.47 25.67
N ILE A 151 -5.35 -28.53 25.52
CA ILE A 151 -4.54 -29.66 25.99
C ILE A 151 -4.63 -29.80 27.52
N PHE A 152 -4.58 -28.68 28.25
CA PHE A 152 -4.72 -28.70 29.71
C PHE A 152 -6.10 -29.21 30.15
N ALA A 153 -7.17 -28.76 29.50
CA ALA A 153 -8.53 -29.20 29.77
C ALA A 153 -8.73 -30.69 29.42
N GLU A 154 -8.16 -31.17 28.31
CA GLU A 154 -8.21 -32.59 27.95
C GLU A 154 -7.42 -33.47 28.92
N THR A 155 -6.22 -33.04 29.32
CA THR A 155 -5.33 -33.84 30.18
C THR A 155 -5.83 -33.97 31.62
N LEU A 156 -6.40 -32.89 32.18
CA LEU A 156 -6.88 -32.90 33.58
C LEU A 156 -8.34 -33.29 33.73
N PHE A 157 -9.20 -32.96 32.76
CA PHE A 157 -10.65 -33.08 32.86
C PHE A 157 -11.28 -33.87 31.71
N GLY A 158 -10.48 -34.40 30.78
CA GLY A 158 -10.99 -35.19 29.64
C GLY A 158 -11.39 -36.62 30.02
N SER A 159 -11.02 -37.12 31.20
CA SER A 159 -11.39 -38.47 31.64
C SER A 159 -12.91 -38.59 31.76
N GLY A 160 -13.54 -39.37 30.88
CA GLY A 160 -14.98 -39.62 30.87
C GLY A 160 -15.72 -39.03 29.68
N HIS A 161 -15.07 -38.22 28.83
CA HIS A 161 -15.69 -37.68 27.62
C HIS A 161 -15.49 -38.60 26.40
N TYR A 162 -16.46 -38.58 25.48
CA TYR A 162 -16.49 -39.44 24.30
C TYR A 162 -15.41 -39.09 23.25
N GLY A 163 -15.15 -37.81 23.04
CA GLY A 163 -14.24 -37.31 22.01
C GLY A 163 -13.46 -36.08 22.44
N THR A 164 -12.27 -35.92 21.87
CA THR A 164 -11.45 -34.70 22.03
C THR A 164 -11.41 -33.93 20.71
N ASN A 165 -11.65 -32.62 20.78
CA ASN A 165 -11.76 -31.79 19.57
C ASN A 165 -10.86 -30.55 19.58
N THR A 166 -9.88 -30.47 20.48
CA THR A 166 -8.85 -29.40 20.44
C THR A 166 -8.02 -29.46 19.16
N LEU A 167 -7.62 -30.66 18.70
CA LEU A 167 -6.83 -30.81 17.47
C LEU A 167 -7.57 -30.28 16.22
N PRO A 168 -8.82 -30.70 15.93
CA PRO A 168 -9.63 -30.12 14.86
C PRO A 168 -9.76 -28.59 14.95
N LEU A 169 -10.03 -28.05 16.14
CA LEU A 169 -10.14 -26.60 16.35
C LEU A 169 -8.83 -25.89 15.98
N LEU A 170 -7.70 -26.39 16.48
CA LEU A 170 -6.38 -25.83 16.22
C LEU A 170 -6.03 -25.89 14.74
N PHE A 171 -6.37 -26.98 14.06
CA PHE A 171 -6.12 -27.15 12.64
C PHE A 171 -6.92 -26.14 11.79
N VAL A 172 -8.23 -26.05 12.01
CA VAL A 172 -9.09 -25.12 11.24
C VAL A 172 -8.73 -23.66 11.54
N SER A 173 -8.47 -23.33 12.80
CA SER A 173 -8.04 -21.97 13.18
C SER A 173 -6.64 -21.63 12.64
N ALA A 174 -5.70 -22.58 12.59
CA ALA A 174 -4.39 -22.39 11.97
C ALA A 174 -4.50 -22.11 10.46
N LEU A 175 -5.37 -22.83 9.76
CA LEU A 175 -5.63 -22.59 8.34
C LEU A 175 -6.22 -21.18 8.10
N ALA A 176 -7.17 -20.76 8.94
CA ALA A 176 -7.73 -19.42 8.90
C ALA A 176 -6.66 -18.34 9.15
N LEU A 177 -5.83 -18.52 10.19
CA LEU A 177 -4.73 -17.61 10.52
C LEU A 177 -3.71 -17.51 9.39
N LEU A 178 -3.35 -18.63 8.77
CA LEU A 178 -2.44 -18.68 7.63
C LEU A 178 -3.02 -17.91 6.44
N ALA A 179 -4.28 -18.18 6.08
CA ALA A 179 -4.96 -17.49 4.98
C ALA A 179 -5.00 -15.98 5.22
N ILE A 180 -5.33 -15.54 6.44
CA ILE A 180 -5.36 -14.12 6.82
C ILE A 180 -3.96 -13.50 6.75
N THR A 181 -2.94 -14.20 7.24
CA THR A 181 -1.55 -13.71 7.20
C THR A 181 -1.08 -13.53 5.76
N VAL A 182 -1.36 -14.49 4.88
CA VAL A 182 -1.08 -14.38 3.44
C VAL A 182 -1.82 -13.18 2.83
N LEU A 183 -3.09 -12.96 3.19
CA LEU A 183 -3.84 -11.79 2.71
C LEU A 183 -3.22 -10.47 3.18
N HIS A 184 -2.76 -10.38 4.44
CA HIS A 184 -2.09 -9.20 4.98
C HIS A 184 -0.78 -8.93 4.25
N THR A 185 0.06 -9.94 4.05
CA THR A 185 1.33 -9.82 3.32
C THR A 185 1.11 -9.40 1.87
N ARG A 186 0.12 -9.99 1.19
CA ARG A 186 -0.21 -9.61 -0.20
C ARG A 186 -0.75 -8.19 -0.31
N ARG A 187 -1.51 -7.71 0.69
CA ARG A 187 -2.00 -6.32 0.73
C ARG A 187 -0.86 -5.35 0.95
N ALA A 188 0.06 -5.64 1.88
CA ALA A 188 1.24 -4.83 2.12
C ALA A 188 2.12 -4.72 0.87
N ALA A 189 2.43 -5.86 0.23
CA ALA A 189 3.22 -5.89 -1.00
C ALA A 189 2.57 -5.11 -2.15
N LYS A 190 1.24 -5.18 -2.31
CA LYS A 190 0.52 -4.41 -3.35
C LYS A 190 0.57 -2.90 -3.10
N GLN A 191 0.50 -2.48 -1.85
CA GLN A 191 0.58 -1.05 -1.49
C GLN A 191 1.98 -0.50 -1.81
N GLU A 192 3.03 -1.25 -1.53
CA GLU A 192 4.41 -0.88 -1.85
C GLU A 192 4.66 -0.77 -3.36
N VAL A 193 4.17 -1.74 -4.15
CA VAL A 193 4.28 -1.68 -5.62
C VAL A 193 3.49 -0.50 -6.21
N THR A 194 2.32 -0.18 -5.67
CA THR A 194 1.51 0.96 -6.15
C THR A 194 2.17 2.30 -5.83
N ALA A 195 2.81 2.42 -4.67
CA ALA A 195 3.58 3.61 -4.29
C ALA A 195 4.76 3.82 -5.26
N GLN A 196 5.56 2.78 -5.50
CA GLN A 196 6.70 2.83 -6.41
C GLN A 196 6.30 3.14 -7.86
N GLN A 197 5.17 2.61 -8.33
CA GLN A 197 4.66 2.89 -9.66
C GLN A 197 4.22 4.35 -9.83
N SER A 198 3.65 4.96 -8.78
CA SER A 198 3.22 6.37 -8.84
C SER A 198 4.40 7.34 -8.93
N GLU A 199 5.50 7.05 -8.23
CA GLU A 199 6.73 7.84 -8.30
C GLU A 199 7.41 7.68 -9.67
N THR A 200 7.54 6.44 -10.14
CA THR A 200 8.17 6.15 -11.44
C THR A 200 7.41 6.76 -12.62
N ALA A 201 6.07 6.81 -12.57
CA ALA A 201 5.24 7.40 -13.62
C ALA A 201 5.38 8.93 -13.67
N HIS A 202 5.55 9.58 -12.52
CA HIS A 202 5.71 11.03 -12.43
C HIS A 202 7.11 11.47 -12.89
N GLU A 203 8.14 10.68 -12.59
CA GLU A 203 9.50 10.94 -13.08
C GLU A 203 9.60 10.73 -14.60
N ARG A 204 8.99 9.67 -15.14
CA ARG A 204 8.99 9.40 -16.58
C ARG A 204 8.27 10.49 -17.37
N SER A 205 7.12 10.98 -16.90
CA SER A 205 6.36 12.03 -17.63
C SER A 205 7.11 13.36 -17.67
N LYS A 206 7.80 13.75 -16.59
CA LYS A 206 8.64 14.95 -16.57
C LYS A 206 9.83 14.82 -17.51
N ARG A 207 10.48 13.66 -17.53
CA ARG A 207 11.64 13.42 -18.40
C ARG A 207 11.26 13.46 -19.89
N THR A 208 10.14 12.82 -20.26
CA THR A 208 9.65 12.84 -21.65
C THR A 208 9.26 14.25 -22.11
N LEU A 209 8.62 15.05 -21.26
CA LEU A 209 8.23 16.44 -21.63
C LEU A 209 9.44 17.36 -21.86
N LEU A 210 10.53 17.18 -21.11
CA LEU A 210 11.76 17.96 -21.30
C LEU A 210 12.52 17.51 -22.57
N GLU A 211 12.56 16.21 -22.83
CA GLU A 211 13.16 15.65 -24.06
C GLU A 211 12.40 16.10 -25.33
N GLU A 212 11.07 16.17 -25.27
CA GLU A 212 10.25 16.68 -26.39
C GLU A 212 10.44 18.19 -26.60
N ARG A 213 10.46 19.01 -25.54
CA ARG A 213 10.66 20.48 -25.67
C ARG A 213 12.00 20.83 -26.31
N THR A 214 13.08 20.14 -25.93
CA THR A 214 14.41 20.40 -26.52
C THR A 214 14.54 19.92 -27.96
N THR A 215 13.77 18.90 -28.35
CA THR A 215 13.73 18.40 -29.73
C THR A 215 12.94 19.35 -30.63
N ILE A 216 11.77 19.80 -30.19
CA ILE A 216 10.94 20.79 -30.91
C ILE A 216 11.72 22.09 -31.14
N ALA A 217 12.44 22.59 -30.12
CA ALA A 217 13.25 23.81 -30.27
C ALA A 217 14.36 23.67 -31.32
N ARG A 218 14.97 22.48 -31.45
CA ARG A 218 16.00 22.19 -32.45
C ARG A 218 15.43 22.07 -33.86
N GLU A 219 14.33 21.34 -34.03
CA GLU A 219 13.65 21.23 -35.33
C GLU A 219 13.15 22.58 -35.83
N LEU A 220 12.60 23.41 -34.93
CA LEU A 220 12.20 24.78 -35.25
C LEU A 220 13.41 25.66 -35.62
N HIS A 221 14.54 25.55 -34.91
CA HIS A 221 15.73 26.32 -35.25
C HIS A 221 16.27 25.96 -36.63
N ASP A 222 16.38 24.68 -36.94
CA ASP A 222 16.95 24.23 -38.22
C ASP A 222 16.07 24.65 -39.40
N VAL A 223 14.75 24.52 -39.27
CA VAL A 223 13.81 24.97 -40.31
C VAL A 223 13.87 26.49 -40.47
N VAL A 224 13.77 27.27 -39.39
CA VAL A 224 13.72 28.74 -39.49
C VAL A 224 15.07 29.32 -39.92
N ALA A 225 16.18 28.81 -39.38
CA ALA A 225 17.52 29.28 -39.73
C ALA A 225 17.85 29.02 -41.20
N HIS A 226 17.47 27.85 -41.72
CA HIS A 226 17.63 27.52 -43.12
C HIS A 226 16.82 28.46 -44.02
N HIS A 227 15.52 28.65 -43.73
CA HIS A 227 14.66 29.52 -44.54
C HIS A 227 15.11 30.98 -44.54
N MET A 228 15.52 31.52 -43.39
CA MET A 228 16.03 32.90 -43.31
C MET A 228 17.36 33.06 -44.04
N SER A 229 18.23 32.04 -44.03
CA SER A 229 19.47 32.05 -44.80
C SER A 229 19.20 32.07 -46.30
N VAL A 230 18.22 31.28 -46.78
CA VAL A 230 17.80 31.27 -48.20
C VAL A 230 17.25 32.64 -48.61
N VAL A 231 16.40 33.26 -47.78
CA VAL A 231 15.85 34.61 -48.04
C VAL A 231 16.98 35.65 -48.13
N ALA A 232 17.97 35.59 -47.23
CA ALA A 232 19.11 36.50 -47.26
C ALA A 232 19.94 36.35 -48.56
N ILE A 233 20.21 35.10 -48.97
CA ILE A 233 20.96 34.81 -50.21
C ILE A 233 20.17 35.24 -51.45
N GLN A 234 18.86 34.99 -51.48
CA GLN A 234 18.00 35.39 -52.60
C GLN A 234 17.89 36.91 -52.72
N ALA A 235 17.77 37.62 -51.59
CA ALA A 235 17.75 39.08 -51.57
C ALA A 235 19.10 39.67 -52.04
N GLU A 236 20.22 39.05 -51.66
CA GLU A 236 21.56 39.45 -52.13
C GLU A 236 21.73 39.22 -53.65
N ALA A 237 21.20 38.11 -54.18
CA ALA A 237 21.35 37.74 -55.58
C ALA A 237 20.34 38.44 -56.53
N ALA A 238 19.21 38.93 -56.02
CA ALA A 238 18.11 39.43 -56.83
C ALA A 238 18.45 40.65 -57.72
N PRO A 239 19.24 41.66 -57.28
CA PRO A 239 19.63 42.79 -58.12
C PRO A 239 20.41 42.37 -59.39
N TYR A 240 21.20 41.30 -59.31
CA TYR A 240 21.99 40.79 -60.44
C TYR A 240 21.17 40.05 -61.51
N ARG A 241 19.87 39.82 -61.27
CA ARG A 241 18.96 39.15 -62.22
C ARG A 241 18.16 40.12 -63.08
N VAL A 242 18.29 41.43 -62.84
CA VAL A 242 17.61 42.49 -63.59
C VAL A 242 18.69 43.31 -64.32
N GLU A 243 18.49 43.57 -65.61
CA GLU A 243 19.39 44.41 -66.39
C GLU A 243 19.10 45.89 -66.09
N ASN A 244 20.07 46.62 -65.54
CA ASN A 244 19.94 48.00 -65.03
C ASN A 244 18.83 48.18 -63.97
N PRO A 245 18.98 47.55 -62.77
CA PRO A 245 18.00 47.71 -61.71
C PRO A 245 17.91 49.16 -61.23
N PRO A 246 16.70 49.69 -60.96
CA PRO A 246 16.53 50.99 -60.32
C PRO A 246 17.19 51.01 -58.93
N GLU A 247 17.76 52.15 -58.52
CA GLU A 247 18.43 52.30 -57.21
C GLU A 247 17.49 51.98 -56.03
N GLU A 248 16.19 52.25 -56.18
CA GLU A 248 15.16 51.89 -55.19
C GLU A 248 15.00 50.37 -55.03
N LEU A 249 15.17 49.59 -56.11
CA LEU A 249 15.07 48.13 -56.09
C LEU A 249 16.28 47.51 -55.36
N GLU A 250 17.48 48.04 -55.61
CA GLU A 250 18.70 47.61 -54.91
C GLU A 250 18.61 47.88 -53.40
N LYS A 251 18.13 49.08 -53.00
CA LYS A 251 17.90 49.43 -51.60
C LYS A 251 16.84 48.55 -50.94
N ALA A 252 15.77 48.20 -51.65
CA ALA A 252 14.73 47.31 -51.14
C ALA A 252 15.28 45.90 -50.86
N PHE A 253 16.05 45.32 -51.78
CA PHE A 253 16.67 44.01 -51.57
C PHE A 253 17.75 44.01 -50.48
N ALA A 254 18.53 45.08 -50.37
CA ALA A 254 19.48 45.25 -49.26
C ALA A 254 18.77 45.27 -47.90
N THR A 255 17.63 45.95 -47.80
CA THR A 255 16.79 45.99 -46.59
C THR A 255 16.22 44.61 -46.23
N ILE A 256 15.77 43.84 -47.23
CA ILE A 256 15.26 42.47 -47.01
C ILE A 256 16.38 41.56 -46.45
N ARG A 257 17.59 41.67 -46.99
CA ARG A 257 18.75 40.92 -46.52
C ARG A 257 19.11 41.26 -45.07
N GLU A 258 19.18 42.54 -44.74
CA GLU A 258 19.46 42.99 -43.36
C GLU A 258 18.42 42.46 -42.37
N ASN A 259 17.13 42.55 -42.72
CA ASN A 259 16.06 42.04 -41.88
C ASN A 259 16.15 40.51 -41.67
N ALA A 260 16.50 39.75 -42.70
CA ALA A 260 16.69 38.31 -42.58
C ALA A 260 17.89 37.94 -41.68
N VAL A 261 19.00 38.68 -41.77
CA VAL A 261 20.19 38.48 -40.92
C VAL A 261 19.94 38.91 -39.47
N ALA A 262 19.18 39.99 -39.27
CA ALA A 262 18.76 40.46 -37.95
C ALA A 262 17.85 39.42 -37.26
N ALA A 263 16.88 38.86 -38.00
CA ALA A 263 16.00 37.80 -37.48
C ALA A 263 16.76 36.54 -37.05
N LEU A 264 17.77 36.11 -37.81
CA LEU A 264 18.67 35.00 -37.44
C LEU A 264 19.44 35.28 -36.15
N THR A 265 19.89 36.51 -35.97
CA THR A 265 20.66 36.93 -34.79
C THR A 265 19.78 36.92 -33.55
N GLU A 266 18.54 37.40 -33.65
CA GLU A 266 17.61 37.43 -32.53
C GLU A 266 17.12 36.03 -32.12
N LEU A 267 16.91 35.13 -33.09
CA LEU A 267 16.62 33.72 -32.80
C LEU A 267 17.77 33.01 -32.06
N ARG A 268 19.03 33.27 -32.43
CA ARG A 268 20.20 32.73 -31.71
C ARG A 268 20.27 33.25 -30.28
N ARG A 269 19.87 34.50 -30.04
CA ARG A 269 19.83 35.10 -28.71
C ARG A 269 18.77 34.46 -27.81
N VAL A 270 17.56 34.23 -28.33
CA VAL A 270 16.47 33.57 -27.59
C VAL A 270 16.84 32.13 -27.20
N LEU A 271 17.45 31.37 -28.13
CA LEU A 271 17.92 30.00 -27.83
C LEU A 271 19.10 29.96 -26.84
N GLY A 272 19.93 31.00 -26.82
CA GLY A 272 21.01 31.14 -25.84
C GLY A 272 20.49 31.24 -24.40
N VAL A 273 19.33 31.87 -24.19
CA VAL A 273 18.70 32.03 -22.87
C VAL A 273 18.09 30.72 -22.37
N VAL A 274 17.35 30.00 -23.24
CA VAL A 274 16.74 28.70 -22.88
C VAL A 274 17.80 27.66 -22.49
N ARG A 275 18.99 27.72 -23.10
CA ARG A 275 20.08 26.78 -22.83
C ARG A 275 20.84 27.05 -21.52
N ALA A 276 20.78 28.28 -21.00
CA ALA A 276 21.37 28.63 -19.71
C ALA A 276 20.49 28.15 -18.54
N GLU A 277 19.17 28.13 -18.73
CA GLU A 277 18.20 27.63 -17.73
C GLU A 277 18.29 26.09 -17.56
N ASP A 278 18.62 25.36 -18.62
CA ASP A 278 18.84 23.89 -18.56
C ASP A 278 20.17 23.48 -17.88
N TYR A 279 21.12 24.41 -17.68
CA TYR A 279 22.43 24.12 -17.06
C TYR A 279 22.45 24.35 -15.54
N GLU A 280 21.39 24.95 -14.97
CA GLU A 280 21.27 25.23 -13.53
C GLU A 280 20.49 24.12 -12.78
N ALA A 281 20.71 22.86 -13.16
CA ALA A 281 20.31 21.68 -12.38
C ALA A 281 21.57 21.05 -11.74
N PRO A 282 21.65 20.97 -10.39
CA PRO A 282 22.87 20.58 -9.69
C PRO A 282 23.08 19.06 -9.74
N ASP A 283 24.20 18.62 -10.35
CA ASP A 283 25.11 17.58 -9.83
C ASP A 283 25.93 16.95 -10.97
N ALA A 284 27.21 17.33 -11.06
CA ALA A 284 28.27 16.41 -11.46
C ALA A 284 29.59 16.87 -10.81
N PRO A 285 30.28 15.99 -10.04
CA PRO A 285 31.51 16.35 -9.34
C PRO A 285 32.64 16.59 -10.36
N SER A 286 33.27 17.77 -10.27
CA SER A 286 34.40 18.14 -11.14
C SER A 286 35.55 17.13 -11.02
N PRO A 287 36.10 16.62 -12.14
CA PRO A 287 37.33 15.83 -12.09
C PRO A 287 38.54 16.73 -11.80
N PRO A 288 39.52 16.29 -10.99
CA PRO A 288 40.68 17.11 -10.65
C PRO A 288 41.56 17.34 -11.89
N SER A 289 41.80 18.62 -12.18
CA SER A 289 42.69 19.09 -13.24
C SER A 289 44.12 18.59 -13.03
N ARG A 290 44.58 17.72 -13.94
CA ARG A 290 46.01 17.53 -14.22
C ARG A 290 46.49 18.66 -15.12
N THR A 291 47.43 19.45 -14.64
CA THR A 291 48.31 20.32 -15.44
C THR A 291 49.70 20.20 -14.83
N SER A 292 50.53 19.33 -15.40
CA SER A 292 51.55 19.65 -16.41
C SER A 292 52.74 20.39 -15.83
N THR A 293 53.83 19.64 -15.60
CA THR A 293 55.22 20.11 -15.54
C THR A 293 55.57 20.94 -16.78
N PRO A 294 56.53 21.89 -16.70
CA PRO A 294 57.85 21.53 -17.24
C PRO A 294 59.09 22.17 -16.54
N SER A 295 60.14 21.35 -16.49
CA SER A 295 61.57 21.62 -16.67
C SER A 295 62.24 22.85 -16.04
N TRP A 296 63.26 22.63 -15.20
CA TRP A 296 64.61 23.18 -15.38
C TRP A 296 65.67 22.23 -14.81
N ARG A 297 66.65 21.87 -15.65
CA ARG A 297 67.91 21.19 -15.29
C ARG A 297 68.93 22.24 -14.80
N THR A 298 69.60 21.95 -13.68
CA THR A 298 71.02 22.21 -13.39
C THR A 298 71.37 21.30 -12.20
N CYS A 299 72.11 20.20 -12.35
CA CYS A 299 73.58 20.09 -12.42
C CYS A 299 74.29 20.79 -11.23
N GLY A 300 74.80 20.01 -10.27
CA GLY A 300 75.57 20.53 -9.14
C GLY A 300 75.97 19.46 -8.12
N ARG A 301 77.07 18.77 -8.39
CA ARG A 301 77.73 17.72 -7.60
C ARG A 301 78.59 18.34 -6.47
N ARG A 302 78.83 17.58 -5.39
CA ARG A 302 79.76 17.76 -4.23
C ARG A 302 79.18 18.58 -3.08
N ALA A 303 79.38 18.23 -1.80
CA ALA A 303 80.38 17.37 -1.16
C ALA A 303 79.73 16.54 -0.03
#